data_AF-M0JMJ5-F1
#
_entry.id   AF-M0JMJ5-F1
#
_cell.length_a   1.000
_cell.length_b   1.000
_cell.length_c   1.000
_cell.angle_alpha   90.00
_cell.angle_beta   90.00
_cell.angle_gamma   90.00
#
_symmetry.space_group_name_H-M   'P 1'
#
loop_
_entity.id
_entity.type
_entity.pdbx_description
1 polymer ?
#
loop_
_entity_poly.entity_id
_entity_poly.type
_entity_poly.pdbx_seq_one_letter_code
_entity_poly.pdbx_strand_id
1 'polypeptide(L)'
;MSDERSERLRQRRKQSQERAQDVSGSETDEPAETGKSSKPSKPAEPDKQSEPSEPDETDVDEGSVKEEQVGTYMYLPKSQKKDLERLYNILKAEYEYEYDEEFEKNRAFYPLVVKYGLDSLEGLDASEIRERLDSL
;
A
#
# COMPACT_ATOMS: atom_id res chain seq x y z
N MET A 1 15.88 -37.51 1.47
CA MET A 1 14.62 -36.86 1.91
C MET A 1 14.36 -35.50 1.22
N SER A 2 15.33 -34.84 0.59
CA SER A 2 15.13 -33.53 -0.10
C SER A 2 14.60 -33.63 -1.54
N ASP A 3 14.71 -34.80 -2.17
CA ASP A 3 14.36 -34.98 -3.60
C ASP A 3 12.85 -35.01 -3.83
N GLU A 4 12.08 -35.58 -2.90
CA GLU A 4 10.63 -35.77 -3.06
C GLU A 4 9.85 -34.45 -3.08
N ARG A 5 10.30 -33.44 -2.32
CA ARG A 5 9.72 -32.09 -2.33
C ARG A 5 9.98 -31.38 -3.66
N SER A 6 11.16 -31.63 -4.24
CA SER A 6 11.58 -31.05 -5.52
C SER A 6 10.81 -31.65 -6.70
N GLU A 7 10.49 -32.94 -6.65
CA GLU A 7 9.68 -33.61 -7.67
C GLU A 7 8.22 -33.11 -7.66
N ARG A 8 7.61 -32.94 -6.48
CA ARG A 8 6.25 -32.39 -6.36
C ARG A 8 6.14 -30.98 -6.95
N LEU A 9 7.14 -30.13 -6.73
CA LEU A 9 7.19 -28.79 -7.31
C LEU A 9 7.29 -28.81 -8.84
N ARG A 10 8.06 -29.75 -9.41
CA ARG A 10 8.19 -29.93 -10.87
C ARG A 10 6.89 -30.42 -11.50
N GLN A 11 6.20 -31.35 -10.85
CA GLN A 11 4.90 -31.85 -11.33
C GLN A 11 3.84 -30.74 -11.35
N ARG A 12 3.77 -29.91 -10.31
CA ARG A 12 2.81 -28.78 -10.24
C ARG A 12 3.00 -27.79 -11.38
N ARG A 13 4.25 -27.48 -11.75
CA ARG A 13 4.56 -26.53 -12.82
C ARG A 13 4.17 -27.04 -14.21
N LYS A 14 4.33 -28.35 -14.47
CA LYS A 14 3.88 -28.97 -15.72
C LYS A 14 2.37 -28.91 -15.87
N GLN A 15 1.65 -29.25 -14.80
CA GLN A 15 0.19 -29.27 -14.80
C GLN A 15 -0.44 -27.88 -14.99
N SER A 16 0.21 -26.81 -14.49
CA SER A 16 -0.24 -25.43 -14.74
C SER A 16 -0.02 -24.98 -16.18
N GLN A 17 1.00 -25.52 -16.86
CA GLN A 17 1.35 -25.12 -18.22
C GLN A 17 0.44 -25.78 -19.26
N GLU A 18 0.04 -27.03 -19.02
CA GLU A 18 -0.95 -27.76 -19.82
C GLU A 18 -2.34 -27.08 -19.74
N ARG A 19 -2.77 -26.69 -18.54
CA ARG A 19 -4.05 -25.94 -18.37
C ARG A 19 -4.09 -24.59 -19.08
N ALA A 20 -2.95 -23.94 -19.28
CA ALA A 20 -2.89 -22.66 -19.98
C ALA A 20 -2.91 -22.83 -21.51
N GLN A 21 -2.50 -23.99 -22.03
CA GLN A 21 -2.52 -24.27 -23.48
C GLN A 21 -3.90 -24.71 -23.98
N ASP A 22 -4.74 -25.34 -23.15
CA ASP A 22 -6.13 -25.68 -23.50
C ASP A 22 -7.06 -24.46 -23.66
N VAL A 23 -6.65 -23.26 -23.21
CA VAL A 23 -7.49 -22.04 -23.25
C VAL A 23 -7.14 -21.13 -24.45
N SER A 24 -6.14 -21.48 -25.27
CA SER A 24 -5.63 -20.59 -26.33
C SER A 24 -5.36 -21.32 -27.65
N GLY A 25 -6.41 -21.88 -28.28
CA GLY A 25 -6.27 -22.46 -29.62
C GLY A 25 -7.58 -22.72 -30.35
N SER A 26 -8.15 -21.68 -30.99
CA SER A 26 -8.96 -21.80 -32.22
C SER A 26 -9.16 -20.41 -32.85
N GLU A 27 -8.35 -20.06 -33.86
CA GLU A 27 -8.63 -19.01 -34.87
C GLU A 27 -9.69 -19.58 -35.85
N THR A 28 -10.56 -18.89 -36.61
CA THR A 28 -10.51 -17.69 -37.51
C THR A 28 -11.99 -17.46 -37.94
N ASP A 29 -12.56 -16.27 -38.18
CA ASP A 29 -12.54 -15.47 -39.43
C ASP A 29 -13.50 -14.24 -39.26
N GLU A 30 -13.15 -13.08 -39.82
CA GLU A 30 -13.94 -11.82 -39.89
C GLU A 30 -15.06 -11.89 -40.99
N PRO A 31 -15.90 -10.85 -41.32
CA PRO A 31 -15.96 -9.42 -40.92
C PRO A 31 -17.38 -8.82 -40.68
N ALA A 32 -17.41 -7.51 -40.36
CA ALA A 32 -18.39 -6.47 -40.76
C ALA A 32 -19.18 -5.71 -39.66
N GLU A 33 -18.88 -4.40 -39.60
CA GLU A 33 -19.77 -3.22 -39.49
C GLU A 33 -20.86 -3.07 -38.39
N THR A 34 -20.99 -1.81 -37.96
CA THR A 34 -22.09 -1.14 -37.25
C THR A 34 -22.11 -1.12 -35.69
N GLY A 35 -21.79 0.07 -35.16
CA GLY A 35 -22.77 0.91 -34.46
C GLY A 35 -23.16 0.61 -32.99
N LYS A 36 -22.98 1.68 -32.17
CA LYS A 36 -23.73 2.06 -30.94
C LYS A 36 -23.18 1.60 -29.58
N SER A 37 -22.49 2.56 -28.94
CA SER A 37 -22.75 3.10 -27.59
C SER A 37 -23.48 2.20 -26.58
N SER A 38 -22.82 1.86 -25.47
CA SER A 38 -23.43 1.76 -24.13
C SER A 38 -22.36 1.74 -23.02
N LYS A 39 -22.65 2.44 -21.91
CA LYS A 39 -21.83 2.69 -20.71
C LYS A 39 -21.13 1.46 -20.10
N PRO A 40 -19.99 1.62 -19.41
CA PRO A 40 -19.54 0.63 -18.44
C PRO A 40 -20.36 0.75 -17.14
N SER A 41 -20.98 -0.36 -16.74
CA SER A 41 -21.64 -0.58 -15.45
C SER A 41 -20.62 -0.67 -14.31
N LYS A 42 -21.00 -0.14 -13.13
CA LYS A 42 -20.29 -0.29 -11.85
C LYS A 42 -20.01 -1.76 -11.51
N PRO A 43 -18.82 -2.12 -10.99
CA PRO A 43 -18.62 -3.40 -10.30
C PRO A 43 -19.30 -3.42 -8.93
N ALA A 44 -19.94 -4.54 -8.63
CA ALA A 44 -20.65 -4.84 -7.40
C ALA A 44 -19.71 -5.08 -6.21
N GLU A 45 -20.17 -4.72 -5.01
CA GLU A 45 -19.56 -5.04 -3.72
C GLU A 45 -19.54 -6.56 -3.48
N PRO A 46 -18.47 -7.14 -2.93
CA PRO A 46 -18.51 -8.51 -2.43
C PRO A 46 -19.08 -8.56 -1.01
N ASP A 47 -19.95 -9.55 -0.86
CA ASP A 47 -20.81 -9.90 0.26
C ASP A 47 -20.05 -10.29 1.55
N LYS A 48 -20.78 -10.15 2.66
CA LYS A 48 -20.34 -10.34 4.03
C LYS A 48 -19.95 -11.79 4.31
N GLN A 49 -18.87 -12.00 5.05
CA GLN A 49 -18.63 -13.26 5.75
C GLN A 49 -18.27 -12.99 7.21
N SER A 50 -19.12 -13.48 8.10
CA SER A 50 -19.10 -13.28 9.55
C SER A 50 -18.07 -14.16 10.28
N GLU A 51 -17.26 -13.50 11.12
CA GLU A 51 -16.68 -13.81 12.45
C GLU A 51 -16.08 -15.19 12.83
N PRO A 52 -15.09 -15.22 13.75
CA PRO A 52 -15.42 -15.25 15.20
C PRO A 52 -14.56 -14.33 16.11
N SER A 53 -15.25 -13.62 17.01
CA SER A 53 -15.00 -13.35 18.45
C SER A 53 -13.67 -12.74 18.95
N GLU A 54 -13.77 -11.47 19.32
CA GLU A 54 -13.17 -10.67 20.43
C GLU A 54 -11.78 -11.02 20.99
N PRO A 55 -10.90 -10.00 21.07
CA PRO A 55 -10.15 -9.68 22.27
C PRO A 55 -10.71 -8.42 22.96
N ASP A 56 -10.84 -8.50 24.29
CA ASP A 56 -11.12 -7.46 25.30
C ASP A 56 -10.99 -6.00 24.82
N GLU A 57 -12.11 -5.41 24.39
CA GLU A 57 -12.18 -3.99 24.03
C GLU A 57 -12.13 -3.11 25.27
N THR A 58 -10.93 -2.62 25.58
CA THR A 58 -10.80 -1.19 25.87
C THR A 58 -10.34 -0.46 24.60
N ASP A 59 -10.97 -0.80 23.47
CA ASP A 59 -10.91 0.02 22.26
C ASP A 59 -11.69 1.29 22.54
N VAL A 60 -10.97 2.29 23.03
CA VAL A 60 -11.39 3.66 22.91
C VAL A 60 -11.61 3.86 21.40
N ASP A 61 -12.86 4.07 20.99
CA ASP A 61 -13.24 4.39 19.61
C ASP A 61 -12.56 5.70 19.21
N GLU A 62 -11.26 5.63 18.90
CA GLU A 62 -10.51 6.71 18.31
C GLU A 62 -11.01 6.83 16.88
N GLY A 63 -11.84 7.84 16.64
CA GLY A 63 -12.54 8.07 15.39
C GLY A 63 -11.66 7.89 14.14
N SER A 64 -12.32 7.63 13.00
CA SER A 64 -11.59 7.35 11.77
C SER A 64 -10.61 8.48 11.43
N VAL A 65 -9.37 8.13 11.07
CA VAL A 65 -8.34 9.10 10.61
C VAL A 65 -8.86 10.06 9.54
N LYS A 66 -9.81 9.62 8.72
CA LYS A 66 -10.41 10.43 7.64
C LYS A 66 -11.33 11.54 8.15
N GLU A 67 -11.87 11.41 9.35
CA GLU A 67 -12.74 12.40 9.98
C GLU A 67 -11.90 13.47 10.69
N GLU A 68 -10.74 13.08 11.23
CA GLU A 68 -9.84 13.96 11.99
C GLU A 68 -8.80 14.68 11.12
N GLN A 69 -8.33 14.04 10.04
CA GLN A 69 -7.18 14.51 9.25
C GLN A 69 -7.54 14.87 7.81
N VAL A 70 -6.86 15.89 7.28
CA VAL A 70 -7.02 16.33 5.88
C VAL A 70 -6.08 15.55 4.96
N GLY A 71 -6.67 14.72 4.08
CA GLY A 71 -5.94 13.99 3.05
C GLY A 71 -5.19 14.92 2.10
N THR A 72 -3.85 14.88 2.14
CA THR A 72 -2.98 15.75 1.35
C THR A 72 -2.11 14.91 0.41
N TYR A 73 -2.13 15.23 -0.88
CA TYR A 73 -1.30 14.57 -1.91
C TYR A 73 -0.14 15.49 -2.33
N MET A 74 1.05 14.91 -2.43
CA MET A 74 2.28 15.62 -2.81
C MET A 74 3.22 14.74 -3.62
N TYR A 75 4.07 15.36 -4.43
CA TYR A 75 5.13 14.67 -5.16
C TYR A 75 6.44 14.78 -4.37
N LEU A 76 7.09 13.63 -4.16
CA LEU A 76 8.39 13.55 -3.50
C LEU A 76 9.46 13.01 -4.47
N PRO A 77 10.71 13.50 -4.39
CA PRO A 77 11.85 12.83 -5.00
C PRO A 77 11.92 11.35 -4.61
N LYS A 78 12.38 10.50 -5.54
CA LYS A 78 12.47 9.05 -5.31
C LYS A 78 13.33 8.69 -4.11
N SER A 79 14.41 9.44 -3.88
CA SER A 79 15.29 9.30 -2.71
C SER A 79 14.51 9.53 -1.42
N GLN A 80 13.84 10.67 -1.31
CA GLN A 80 13.05 11.03 -0.12
C GLN A 80 11.93 10.01 0.17
N LYS A 81 11.24 9.51 -0.86
CA LYS A 81 10.25 8.44 -0.67
C LYS A 81 10.88 7.18 -0.05
N LYS A 82 12.04 6.76 -0.57
CA LYS A 82 12.77 5.58 -0.06
C LYS A 82 13.26 5.80 1.38
N ASP A 83 13.71 7.01 1.70
CA ASP A 83 14.17 7.35 3.04
C ASP A 83 13.02 7.35 4.04
N LEU A 84 11.85 7.88 3.68
CA LEU A 84 10.63 7.78 4.49
C LEU A 84 10.20 6.32 4.73
N GLU A 85 10.21 5.48 3.69
CA GLU A 85 9.87 4.05 3.83
C GLU A 85 10.84 3.32 4.76
N ARG A 86 12.14 3.59 4.64
CA ARG A 86 13.16 3.02 5.53
C ARG A 86 12.96 3.48 6.96
N LEU A 87 12.81 4.79 7.18
CA LEU A 87 12.65 5.37 8.51
C LEU A 87 11.40 4.83 9.21
N TYR A 88 10.28 4.76 8.48
CA TYR A 88 9.04 4.18 8.99
C TYR A 88 9.25 2.74 9.48
N ASN A 89 9.89 1.87 8.69
CA ASN A 89 10.08 0.48 9.08
C ASN A 89 10.95 0.32 10.34
N ILE A 90 11.95 1.20 10.52
CA ILE A 90 12.81 1.20 11.71
C ILE A 90 12.00 1.65 12.93
N LEU A 91 11.37 2.82 12.85
CA LEU A 91 10.60 3.38 13.97
C LEU A 91 9.43 2.50 14.35
N LYS A 92 8.74 1.92 13.35
CA LYS A 92 7.66 0.95 13.58
C LYS A 92 8.15 -0.23 14.40
N ALA A 93 9.24 -0.87 13.97
CA ALA A 93 9.76 -2.06 14.63
C ALA A 93 10.24 -1.75 16.06
N GLU A 94 10.89 -0.61 16.28
CA GLU A 94 11.34 -0.17 17.60
C GLU A 94 10.15 0.15 18.52
N TYR A 95 9.15 0.88 18.02
CA TYR A 95 7.96 1.25 18.80
C TYR A 95 7.11 0.03 19.17
N GLU A 96 6.77 -0.80 18.18
CA GLU A 96 5.95 -2.01 18.42
C GLU A 96 6.64 -3.00 19.34
N TYR A 97 7.98 -3.11 19.28
CA TYR A 97 8.73 -3.97 20.19
C TYR A 97 8.72 -3.47 21.63
N GLU A 98 8.80 -2.14 21.83
CA GLU A 98 8.89 -1.54 23.16
C GLU A 98 7.51 -1.42 23.84
N TYR A 99 6.47 -1.09 23.07
CA TYR A 99 5.16 -0.73 23.61
C TYR A 99 4.05 -1.73 23.32
N ASP A 100 4.28 -2.76 22.49
CA ASP A 100 3.25 -3.71 22.02
C ASP A 100 2.02 -3.02 21.38
N GLU A 101 2.19 -1.82 20.83
CA GLU A 101 1.14 -0.98 20.23
C GLU A 101 1.38 -0.77 18.73
N GLU A 102 0.33 -0.77 17.90
CA GLU A 102 0.46 -0.59 16.45
C GLU A 102 0.97 0.81 16.07
N PHE A 103 2.01 0.85 15.23
CA PHE A 103 2.57 2.11 14.73
C PHE A 103 2.10 2.41 13.31
N GLU A 104 0.95 3.07 13.19
CA GLU A 104 0.32 3.38 11.91
C GLU A 104 0.96 4.55 11.14
N LYS A 105 0.95 4.45 9.81
CA LYS A 105 1.49 5.51 8.94
C LYS A 105 0.76 6.85 9.07
N ASN A 106 -0.57 6.82 8.92
CA ASN A 106 -1.36 8.05 8.81
C ASN A 106 -1.69 8.64 10.19
N ARG A 107 -1.93 7.80 11.20
CA ARG A 107 -2.20 8.26 12.57
C ARG A 107 -0.93 8.74 13.28
N ALA A 108 0.20 8.03 13.14
CA ALA A 108 1.43 8.34 13.89
C ALA A 108 2.56 8.90 13.01
N PHE A 109 3.06 8.12 12.05
CA PHE A 109 4.33 8.43 11.38
C PHE A 109 4.33 9.74 10.58
N TYR A 110 3.37 9.93 9.67
CA TYR A 110 3.35 11.14 8.82
C TYR A 110 3.12 12.41 9.63
N PRO A 111 2.18 12.48 10.58
CA PRO A 111 2.06 13.64 11.47
C PRO A 111 3.36 13.95 12.22
N LEU A 112 4.07 12.92 12.70
CA LEU A 112 5.35 13.10 13.40
C LEU A 112 6.40 13.73 12.49
N VAL A 113 6.59 13.19 11.29
CA VAL A 113 7.55 13.71 10.30
C VAL A 113 7.22 15.14 9.92
N VAL A 114 5.94 15.45 9.67
CA VAL A 114 5.50 16.79 9.29
C VAL A 114 5.73 17.78 10.43
N LYS A 115 5.36 17.43 11.67
CA LYS A 115 5.55 18.28 12.84
C LYS A 115 7.02 18.67 13.02
N TYR A 116 7.92 17.69 13.10
CA TYR A 116 9.35 17.98 13.25
C TYR A 116 9.94 18.70 12.02
N GLY A 117 9.42 18.43 10.82
CA GLY A 117 9.77 19.18 9.62
C GLY A 117 9.41 20.66 9.75
N LEU A 118 8.19 20.98 10.18
CA LEU A 118 7.73 22.35 10.42
C LEU A 118 8.54 23.03 11.54
N ASP A 119 8.72 22.36 12.67
CA ASP A 119 9.51 22.88 13.80
C ASP A 119 10.95 23.19 13.36
N SER A 120 11.54 22.38 12.46
CA SER A 120 12.89 22.60 11.94
C SER A 120 13.03 23.77 10.95
N LEU A 121 11.91 24.25 10.43
CA LEU A 121 11.81 25.39 9.50
C LEU A 121 11.35 26.66 10.22
N GLU A 122 10.72 26.52 11.39
CA GLU A 122 10.28 27.65 12.20
C GLU A 122 11.48 28.50 12.64
N GLY A 123 11.35 29.82 12.47
CA GLY A 123 12.39 30.79 12.84
C GLY A 123 13.51 30.98 11.82
N LEU A 124 13.54 30.22 10.72
CA LEU A 124 14.49 30.46 9.64
C LEU A 124 14.14 31.72 8.84
N ASP A 125 15.16 32.45 8.44
CA ASP A 125 15.00 33.56 7.51
C ASP A 125 15.04 33.11 6.03
N ALA A 126 14.73 34.04 5.11
CA ALA A 126 14.67 33.72 3.69
C ALA A 126 16.02 33.29 3.09
N SER A 127 17.14 33.78 3.64
CA SER A 127 18.48 33.43 3.17
C SER A 127 18.83 32.00 3.59
N GLU A 128 18.53 31.65 4.85
CA GLU A 128 18.72 30.31 5.38
C GLU A 128 17.85 29.27 4.66
N ILE A 129 16.60 29.62 4.35
CA ILE A 129 15.71 28.76 3.54
C ILE A 129 16.32 28.52 2.16
N ARG A 130 16.87 29.56 1.51
CA ARG A 130 17.50 29.44 0.20
C ARG A 130 18.70 28.49 0.23
N GLU A 131 19.56 28.61 1.22
CA GLU A 131 20.71 27.71 1.39
C GLU A 131 20.28 26.25 1.54
N ARG A 132 19.19 25.98 2.29
CA ARG A 132 18.65 24.62 2.41
C ARG A 132 18.07 24.12 1.10
N LEU A 133 17.37 24.95 0.33
CA LEU A 133 16.83 24.59 -0.98
C LEU A 133 17.93 24.20 -1.98
N ASP A 134 19.07 24.89 -1.95
CA ASP A 134 20.20 24.60 -2.83
C ASP A 134 20.91 23.27 -2.47
N SER A 135 20.60 22.69 -1.30
CA SER A 135 21.17 21.43 -0.79
C SER A 135 20.25 20.20 -0.93
N LEU A 136 19.02 20.38 -1.44
CA LEU A 136 17.98 19.34 -1.53
C LEU A 136 18.11 18.39 -2.73
#